data_AF-A0A9D6TQT4-F1
#
_entry.id   AF-A0A9D6TQT4-F1
#
_cell.length_a   1.000
_cell.length_b   1.000
_cell.length_c   1.000
_cell.angle_alpha   90.00
_cell.angle_beta   90.00
_cell.angle_gamma   90.00
#
_symmetry.space_group_name_H-M   'P 1'
#
loop_
_entity.id
_entity.type
_entity.pdbx_description
1 polymer ?
#
loop_
_entity_poly.entity_id
_entity_poly.type
_entity_poly.pdbx_seq_one_letter_code
_entity_poly.pdbx_strand_id
1 'polypeptide(L)' 'KDHLVPSPDPPTVMVAADLEGGGRFYAQLTDCDPSAVDFDMPVELTFRRIHEGEDYVNYFWKFRPSL' A
#
# COMPACT_ATOMS: atom_id res chain seq x y z
N LYS A 1 -21.44 9.09 -4.41
CA LYS A 1 -20.36 9.01 -5.43
C LYS A 1 -19.07 9.09 -4.65
N ASP A 2 -18.25 8.04 -4.68
CA ASP A 2 -17.07 8.01 -3.83
C ASP A 2 -15.99 8.93 -4.42
N HIS A 3 -15.46 9.82 -3.58
CA HIS A 3 -14.42 10.77 -3.95
C HIS A 3 -13.07 10.19 -3.56
N LEU A 4 -12.64 9.16 -4.28
CA LEU A 4 -11.31 8.58 -4.12
C LEU A 4 -10.27 9.48 -4.79
N VAL A 5 -9.11 9.61 -4.15
CA VAL A 5 -7.95 10.27 -4.75
C VAL A 5 -7.59 9.53 -6.04
N PRO A 6 -7.38 10.25 -7.17
CA PRO A 6 -6.97 9.61 -8.42
C PRO A 6 -5.70 8.78 -8.23
N SER A 7 -5.76 7.51 -8.60
CA SER A 7 -4.57 6.67 -8.63
C SER A 7 -3.87 6.79 -9.98
N PRO A 8 -2.55 7.04 -10.01
CA PRO A 8 -1.78 7.03 -11.25
C PRO A 8 -1.81 5.67 -11.97
N ASP A 9 -2.01 4.58 -11.22
CA ASP A 9 -2.00 3.21 -11.72
C ASP A 9 -3.18 2.42 -11.11
N PRO A 10 -4.38 2.49 -11.73
CA PRO A 10 -5.54 1.77 -11.26
C PRO A 10 -5.52 0.29 -11.72
N PRO A 11 -6.09 -0.65 -10.92
CA PRO A 11 -6.74 -0.43 -9.63
C PRO A 11 -5.75 -0.32 -8.46
N THR A 12 -6.08 0.51 -7.47
CA THR A 12 -5.34 0.54 -6.21
C THR A 12 -5.85 -0.53 -5.27
N VAL A 13 -4.96 -1.42 -4.86
CA VAL A 13 -5.26 -2.45 -3.86
C VAL A 13 -4.98 -1.90 -2.48
N MET A 14 -5.97 -1.99 -1.59
CA MET A 14 -5.84 -1.65 -0.17
C MET A 14 -5.88 -2.93 0.65
N VAL A 15 -4.95 -3.08 1.58
CA VAL A 15 -4.83 -4.28 2.42
C VAL A 15 -4.79 -3.90 3.90
N ALA A 16 -5.38 -4.75 4.73
CA ALA A 16 -5.19 -4.75 6.16
C ALA A 16 -4.36 -5.98 6.54
N ALA A 17 -3.12 -5.77 6.97
CA ALA A 17 -2.23 -6.86 7.35
C ALA A 17 -1.93 -6.84 8.85
N ASP A 18 -1.86 -8.01 9.45
CA ASP A 18 -1.40 -8.19 10.83
C ASP A 18 0.12 -8.25 10.83
N LEU A 19 0.76 -7.38 11.62
CA LEU A 19 2.22 -7.30 11.68
C LEU A 19 2.78 -8.26 12.74
N GLU A 20 4.00 -8.73 12.52
CA GLU A 20 4.73 -9.47 13.54
C GLU A 20 4.98 -8.57 14.77
N GLY A 21 4.74 -9.10 15.97
CA GLY A 21 4.70 -8.32 17.20
C GLY A 21 3.34 -7.68 17.52
N GLY A 22 2.36 -7.85 16.63
CA GLY A 22 0.98 -7.43 16.82
C GLY A 22 0.64 -6.10 16.15
N GLY A 23 -0.67 -5.78 16.16
CA GLY A 23 -1.21 -4.62 15.48
C GLY A 23 -1.61 -4.93 14.03
N ARG A 24 -2.65 -4.22 13.57
CA ARG A 24 -3.15 -4.31 12.20
C ARG A 24 -2.89 -2.98 11.49
N PHE A 25 -2.24 -3.04 10.34
CA PHE A 25 -1.91 -1.87 9.55
C PHE A 25 -2.68 -1.88 8.23
N TYR A 26 -3.34 -0.77 7.91
CA TYR A 26 -4.13 -0.60 6.70
C TYR A 26 -3.41 0.35 5.74
N ALA A 27 -3.01 -0.15 4.58
CA ALA A 27 -2.27 0.63 3.58
C ALA A 27 -2.42 0.05 2.17
N GLN A 28 -1.90 0.79 1.18
CA GLN A 28 -1.84 0.33 -0.20
C GLN A 28 -0.87 -0.84 -0.37
N LEU A 29 -1.24 -1.85 -1.16
CA LEU A 29 -0.32 -2.85 -1.69
C LEU A 29 0.22 -2.39 -3.04
N THR A 30 1.53 -2.57 -3.23
CA THR A 30 2.28 -2.15 -4.41
C THR A 30 3.15 -3.29 -4.94
N ASP A 31 3.69 -3.15 -6.14
CA ASP A 31 4.51 -4.16 -6.81
C ASP A 31 3.82 -5.53 -6.97
N CYS A 32 2.50 -5.53 -7.16
CA CYS A 32 1.71 -6.73 -7.37
C CYS A 32 0.83 -6.58 -8.61
N ASP A 33 0.53 -7.70 -9.27
CA ASP A 33 -0.62 -7.79 -10.16
C ASP A 33 -1.89 -7.84 -9.29
N PRO A 34 -2.82 -6.88 -9.39
CA PRO A 34 -4.05 -6.87 -8.59
C PRO A 34 -4.90 -8.14 -8.73
N SER A 35 -4.80 -8.84 -9.87
CA SER A 35 -5.54 -10.09 -10.11
C SER A 35 -4.95 -11.30 -9.39
N ALA A 36 -3.71 -11.19 -8.90
CA ALA A 36 -3.01 -12.23 -8.16
C ALA A 36 -3.05 -12.03 -6.63
N VAL A 37 -3.75 -11.00 -6.15
CA VAL A 37 -3.89 -10.71 -4.72
C VAL A 37 -4.97 -11.59 -4.11
N ASP A 38 -4.63 -12.29 -3.04
CA ASP A 38 -5.52 -13.17 -2.27
C ASP A 38 -5.29 -12.98 -0.75
N PHE A 39 -6.21 -13.52 0.05
CA PHE A 39 -6.09 -13.51 1.51
C PHE A 39 -4.87 -14.31 1.98
N ASP A 40 -4.36 -13.94 3.16
CA ASP A 40 -3.23 -14.59 3.83
C ASP A 40 -1.90 -14.60 3.04
N MET A 41 -1.82 -13.86 1.93
CA MET A 41 -0.55 -13.63 1.23
C MET A 41 0.45 -12.88 2.12
N PRO A 42 1.71 -13.33 2.19
CA PRO A 42 2.73 -12.63 2.96
C PRO A 42 3.06 -11.29 2.33
N VAL A 43 3.09 -10.25 3.16
CA VAL A 43 3.45 -8.89 2.76
C VAL A 43 4.43 -8.28 3.75
N GLU A 44 5.18 -7.30 3.29
CA GLU A 44 6.10 -6.54 4.14
C GLU A 44 5.93 -5.04 3.92
N LEU A 45 6.26 -4.26 4.96
CA LEU A 45 6.24 -2.81 4.89
C LEU A 45 7.39 -2.30 4.01
N THR A 46 7.06 -1.37 3.11
CA THR A 46 8.01 -0.69 2.25
C THR A 46 7.82 0.82 2.37
N PHE A 47 8.92 1.55 2.52
CA PHE A 47 8.90 3.00 2.67
C PHE A 47 8.88 3.65 1.28
N ARG A 48 7.85 4.47 0.99
CA ARG A 48 7.68 5.05 -0.35
C ARG A 48 7.33 6.52 -0.32
N ARG A 49 7.79 7.25 -1.34
CA ARG A 49 7.31 8.60 -1.64
C ARG A 49 5.83 8.52 -2.01
N ILE A 50 4.99 9.28 -1.31
CA ILE A 50 3.54 9.32 -1.54
C ILE A 50 3.06 10.64 -2.14
N HIS A 51 3.78 11.73 -1.86
CA HIS A 51 3.42 13.05 -2.32
C HIS A 51 4.66 13.95 -2.36
N GLU A 52 4.67 14.89 -3.30
CA GLU A 52 5.68 15.92 -3.43
C GLU A 52 4.96 17.24 -3.70
N GLY A 53 5.25 18.26 -2.89
CA GLY A 53 4.58 19.55 -2.95
C GLY A 53 5.24 20.55 -2.00
N GLU A 54 5.23 21.83 -2.38
CA GLU A 54 5.79 22.94 -1.59
C GLU A 54 7.23 22.67 -1.10
N ASP A 55 8.07 22.11 -1.97
CA ASP A 55 9.46 21.71 -1.70
C ASP A 55 9.64 20.59 -0.65
N TYR A 56 8.55 19.94 -0.25
CA TYR A 56 8.57 18.78 0.65
C TYR A 56 8.26 17.48 -0.08
N VAL A 57 9.07 16.45 0.23
CA VAL A 57 8.81 15.08 -0.20
C VAL A 57 8.26 14.30 0.98
N ASN A 58 7.01 13.88 0.86
CA ASN A 58 6.32 13.11 1.87
C ASN A 58 6.49 11.62 1.58
N TYR A 59 6.98 10.91 2.58
CA TYR A 59 7.13 9.46 2.55
C TYR A 59 6.20 8.83 3.57
N PHE A 60 5.68 7.66 3.23
CA PHE A 60 4.88 6.87 4.13
C PHE A 60 5.03 5.38 3.84
N TRP A 61 4.55 4.58 4.76
CA TRP A 61 4.55 3.13 4.65
C TRP A 61 3.46 2.64 3.68
N LYS A 62 3.83 1.67 2.85
CA LYS A 62 2.95 0.84 2.03
C LYS A 62 3.31 -0.64 2.22
N PHE A 63 2.55 -1.54 1.62
CA PHE A 63 2.92 -2.95 1.51
C PHE A 63 3.46 -3.30 0.13
N ARG A 64 4.29 -4.33 0.09
CA ARG A 64 4.60 -5.11 -1.12
C ARG A 64 4.52 -6.61 -0.78
N PRO A 65 4.31 -7.50 -1.77
CA PRO A 65 4.47 -8.94 -1.54
C PRO A 65 5.86 -9.26 -0.99
N SER A 66 5.91 -10.11 0.03
CA SER A 66 7.17 -10.65 0.53
C SER A 66 7.75 -11.62 -0.52
N LEU A 67 9.07 -11.62 -0.68
CA LEU A 67 9.77 -12.62 -1.52
C LEU A 67 9.67 -14.03 -0.93
#